data_AF-A0A7Y5DWI8-F1
#
_entry.id   AF-A0A7Y5DWI8-F1
#
_cell.length_a   1.000
_cell.length_b   1.000
_cell.length_c   1.000
_cell.angle_alpha   90.00
_cell.angle_beta   90.00
_cell.angle_gamma   90.00
#
_symmetry.space_group_name_H-M   'P 1'
#
loop_
_entity.id
_entity.type
_entity.pdbx_description
1 polymer ?
#
loop_
_entity_poly.entity_id
_entity_poly.type
_entity_poly.pdbx_seq_one_letter_code
_entity_poly.pdbx_strand_id
1 'polypeptide(L)' 'MKSALSILLLLSSITACAPVQPWERGNLAKPQMALDPYPLQSALRTHNYGSREAAAGGNAAQGGGCGCY' A
#
# COMPACT_ATOMS: atom_id res chain seq x y z
N MET A 1 -4.30 -8.50 -43.26
CA MET A 1 -4.50 -9.56 -42.23
C MET A 1 -3.53 -9.41 -41.05
N LYS A 2 -2.22 -9.30 -41.29
CA LYS A 2 -1.19 -9.13 -40.25
C LYS A 2 -1.41 -7.90 -39.34
N SER A 3 -1.74 -6.75 -39.94
CA SER A 3 -2.01 -5.51 -39.18
C SER A 3 -3.27 -5.59 -38.32
N ALA A 4 -4.30 -6.34 -38.73
CA ALA A 4 -5.50 -6.52 -37.93
C ALA A 4 -5.22 -7.37 -36.67
N LEU A 5 -4.34 -8.36 -36.78
CA LEU A 5 -3.90 -9.19 -35.66
C LEU A 5 -3.09 -8.37 -34.65
N SER A 6 -2.19 -7.49 -35.11
CA SER A 6 -1.42 -6.59 -34.23
C SER A 6 -2.31 -5.59 -33.49
N ILE A 7 -3.36 -5.05 -34.14
CA ILE A 7 -4.30 -4.13 -33.50
C ILE A 7 -5.10 -4.85 -32.41
N LEU A 8 -5.57 -6.07 -32.67
CA LEU A 8 -6.32 -6.87 -31.69
C LEU A 8 -5.47 -7.19 -30.44
N LEU A 9 -4.19 -7.51 -30.65
CA LEU A 9 -3.25 -7.77 -29.56
C LEU A 9 -2.99 -6.53 -28.70
N LEU A 10 -2.93 -5.35 -29.32
CA LEU A 10 -2.73 -4.08 -28.63
C LEU A 10 -3.95 -3.69 -27.77
N LEU A 11 -5.17 -3.92 -28.27
CA LEU A 11 -6.41 -3.65 -27.55
C LEU A 11 -6.60 -4.54 -26.32
N SER A 12 -6.13 -5.79 -26.36
CA SER A 12 -6.24 -6.73 -25.22
C SER A 12 -5.37 -6.32 -24.02
N SER A 13 -4.35 -5.49 -24.22
CA SER A 13 -3.43 -5.07 -23.14
C SER A 13 -4.03 -4.00 -22.23
N ILE A 14 -5.08 -3.31 -22.68
CA ILE A 14 -5.68 -2.15 -21.99
C ILE A 14 -6.70 -2.61 -20.93
N THR A 15 -7.22 -3.83 -21.02
CA THR A 15 -8.24 -4.37 -20.10
C THR A 15 -7.68 -4.89 -18.77
N ALA A 16 -6.36 -4.88 -18.57
CA ALA A 16 -5.72 -5.41 -17.36
C ALA A 16 -5.89 -4.52 -16.11
N CYS A 17 -6.40 -3.30 -16.25
CA CYS A 17 -6.64 -2.40 -15.13
C CYS A 17 -8.04 -2.68 -14.53
N ALA A 18 -8.10 -3.63 -13.59
CA ALA A 18 -9.33 -3.92 -12.85
C ALA A 18 -9.49 -2.96 -11.66
N PRO A 19 -10.68 -2.33 -11.46
CA PRO A 19 -10.93 -1.56 -10.27
C PRO A 19 -11.01 -2.50 -9.06
N VAL A 20 -10.13 -2.31 -8.07
CA VAL A 20 -10.15 -3.05 -6.80
C VAL A 20 -11.00 -2.27 -5.80
N GLN A 21 -12.01 -2.91 -5.23
CA GLN A 21 -12.87 -2.30 -4.23
C GLN A 21 -12.12 -2.13 -2.89
N PRO A 22 -12.41 -1.09 -2.10
CA PRO A 22 -11.66 -0.82 -0.87
C PRO A 22 -11.59 -1.97 0.13
N TRP A 23 -12.63 -2.81 0.21
CA TRP A 23 -12.72 -3.97 1.13
C TRP A 23 -11.98 -5.21 0.62
N GLU A 24 -11.74 -5.34 -0.69
CA GLU A 24 -10.99 -6.48 -1.27
C GLU A 24 -9.51 -6.45 -0.87
N ARG A 25 -9.02 -5.28 -0.43
CA ARG A 25 -7.65 -5.10 0.06
C ARG A 25 -7.32 -6.01 1.24
N GLY A 26 -8.29 -6.35 2.10
CA GLY A 26 -8.05 -7.29 3.20
C GLY A 26 -7.63 -8.69 2.74
N ASN A 27 -8.06 -9.11 1.56
CA ASN A 27 -7.72 -10.42 0.99
C ASN A 27 -6.55 -10.35 0.01
N LEU A 28 -6.39 -9.21 -0.70
CA LEU A 28 -5.36 -9.02 -1.72
C LEU A 28 -4.01 -8.56 -1.14
N ALA A 29 -4.00 -7.88 0.01
CA ALA A 29 -2.79 -7.41 0.66
C ALA A 29 -2.01 -8.58 1.28
N LYS A 30 -0.81 -8.83 0.77
CA LYS A 30 0.10 -9.84 1.31
C LYS A 30 0.84 -9.28 2.54
N PRO A 31 1.24 -10.12 3.51
CA PRO A 31 1.97 -9.66 4.69
C PRO A 31 3.25 -8.86 4.36
N GLN A 32 3.97 -9.24 3.30
CA GLN A 32 5.17 -8.54 2.81
C GLN A 32 4.92 -7.16 2.19
N MET A 33 3.65 -6.80 1.95
CA MET A 33 3.25 -5.47 1.48
C MET A 33 2.98 -4.51 2.65
N ALA A 34 3.12 -4.98 3.89
CA ALA A 34 3.00 -4.13 5.07
C ALA A 34 4.05 -3.02 5.02
N LEU A 35 3.61 -1.78 5.26
CA LEU A 35 4.51 -0.61 5.36
C LEU A 35 5.51 -0.76 6.49
N ASP A 36 5.03 -1.34 7.59
CA ASP A 36 5.83 -1.66 8.76
C ASP A 36 5.74 -3.16 9.02
N PRO A 37 6.82 -3.92 8.73
CA PRO A 37 6.86 -5.34 9.00
C PRO A 37 6.94 -5.67 10.49
N TYR A 38 7.32 -4.70 11.35
CA TYR A 38 7.51 -4.91 12.79
C TYR A 38 6.80 -3.83 13.64
N PRO A 39 5.45 -3.76 13.58
CA PRO A 39 4.66 -2.68 14.18
C PRO A 39 4.88 -2.51 15.68
N LEU A 40 5.05 -3.62 16.41
CA LEU A 40 5.33 -3.58 17.86
C LEU A 40 6.67 -2.91 18.16
N GLN A 41 7.71 -3.22 17.39
CA GLN A 41 9.03 -2.66 17.61
C GLN A 41 9.05 -1.16 17.26
N SER A 42 8.40 -0.79 16.16
CA SER A 42 8.27 0.61 15.74
C SER A 42 7.46 1.43 16.74
N ALA A 43 6.38 0.88 17.29
CA ALA A 43 5.59 1.52 18.34
C ALA A 43 6.43 1.74 19.61
N LEU A 44 7.17 0.72 20.06
CA LEU A 44 8.06 0.84 21.22
C LEU A 44 9.17 1.87 20.99
N ARG A 45 9.81 1.89 19.82
CA ARG A 45 10.81 2.90 19.49
C ARG A 45 10.19 4.30 19.51
N THR A 46 9.03 4.48 18.87
CA THR A 46 8.32 5.76 18.81
C THR A 46 7.97 6.26 20.21
N HIS A 47 7.47 5.39 21.09
CA HIS A 47 7.21 5.74 22.49
C HIS A 47 8.49 6.24 23.19
N ASN A 48 9.60 5.49 23.08
CA ASN A 48 10.87 5.87 23.71
C ASN A 48 11.43 7.19 23.18
N TYR A 49 11.44 7.40 21.85
CA TYR A 49 11.91 8.64 21.25
C TYR A 49 11.01 9.83 21.64
N GLY A 50 9.68 9.64 21.58
CA GLY A 50 8.72 10.66 21.97
C GLY A 50 8.88 11.11 23.44
N SER A 51 9.13 10.17 24.35
CA SER A 51 9.41 10.48 25.76
C SER A 51 10.75 11.22 25.97
N ARG A 52 11.77 10.91 25.16
CA ARG A 52 13.12 11.46 25.34
C ARG A 52 13.32 12.82 24.70
N GLU A 53 12.70 13.05 23.55
CA GLU A 53 13.00 14.22 22.72
C GLU A 53 11.97 15.33 22.87
N ALA A 54 10.85 15.09 23.58
CA ALA A 54 9.71 16.01 23.70
C ALA A 54 9.26 16.58 22.34
N ALA A 55 9.61 15.90 21.25
CA ALA A 55 9.38 16.37 19.89
C ALA A 55 7.91 16.12 19.57
N ALA A 56 7.09 17.14 19.80
CA ALA A 56 5.75 17.27 19.27
C ALA A 56 5.81 17.46 17.74
N GLY A 57 6.29 16.45 17.04
CA GLY A 57 6.44 16.40 15.59
C GLY A 57 6.31 14.95 15.20
N GLY A 58 5.11 14.41 15.43
CA GLY A 58 4.83 12.99 15.30
C GLY A 58 5.31 12.45 13.96
N ASN A 59 5.86 11.23 13.99
CA ASN A 59 6.04 10.38 12.81
C ASN A 59 4.65 10.09 12.21
N ALA A 60 4.06 11.10 11.58
CA ALA A 60 2.74 11.07 10.97
C ALA A 60 2.91 10.71 9.50
N ALA A 61 3.38 9.49 9.31
CA ALA A 61 2.89 8.65 8.22
C ALA A 61 2.39 7.32 8.83
N GLN A 62 1.68 7.39 9.97
CA GLN A 62 0.75 6.34 10.37
C GLN A 62 -0.44 6.39 9.39
N GLY A 63 -0.20 6.00 8.14
CA GLY A 63 -1.18 6.22 7.07
C GLY A 63 -0.60 6.14 5.68
N GLY A 64 0.20 5.11 5.36
CA GLY A 64 0.54 4.78 3.97
C GLY A 64 -0.17 3.54 3.45
N GLY A 65 -1.18 3.06 4.17
CA GLY A 65 -1.76 1.74 3.98
C GLY A 65 -3.25 1.83 4.18
N CYS A 66 -3.95 1.97 3.06
CA CYS A 66 -5.40 1.87 2.90
C CYS A 66 -6.37 2.70 3.77
N GLY A 67 -5.93 3.43 4.81
CA GLY A 67 -6.72 4.48 5.47
C GLY A 67 -8.00 4.02 6.17
N CYS A 68 -8.14 2.76 6.54
CA CYS A 68 -9.27 2.29 7.35
C CYS A 68 -8.94 2.48 8.84
N TYR A 69 -9.13 3.71 9.32
CA TYR A 69 -9.54 3.98 10.69
C TYR A 69 -11.07 3.89 10.80
#